data_AF-A0A6G1AXK1-F1
#
_entry.id   AF-A0A6G1AXK1-F1
#
_cell.length_a   1.000
_cell.length_b   1.000
_cell.length_c   1.000
_cell.angle_alpha   90.00
_cell.angle_beta   90.00
_cell.angle_gamma   90.00
#
_symmetry.space_group_name_H-M   'P 1'
#
loop_
_entity.id
_entity.type
_entity.pdbx_description
1 polymer ?
#
loop_
_entity_poly.entity_id
_entity_poly.type
_entity_poly.pdbx_seq_one_letter_code
_entity_poly.pdbx_strand_id
1 'polypeptide(L)'
;LYWGFFSGRGRVKPGGRWREAAWQLCDYYLPYALGGGYVLSADLVRYLRLSREYLRAWHSEDVSLGAWLAPVDVQREHDPRFDTEYKSRGCSNQYLVTHKQSLDDMLEKHQTLTREGRLCRQEVQLRLSYVYDWSAPPSQCCQRKEGVP
;
A
#
# COMPACT_ATOMS: atom_id res chain seq x y z
N LEU A 1 10.38 4.67 9.69
CA LEU A 1 9.00 4.89 9.20
C LEU A 1 8.76 4.11 7.91
N TYR A 2 7.76 3.24 7.90
CA TYR A 2 7.18 2.63 6.70
C TYR A 2 5.69 2.99 6.66
N TRP A 3 5.32 3.91 5.78
CA TRP A 3 4.01 4.56 5.75
C TRP A 3 3.28 4.29 4.44
N GLY A 4 2.04 3.81 4.52
CA GLY A 4 1.21 3.58 3.35
C GLY A 4 -0.05 2.80 3.69
N PHE A 5 -0.69 2.19 2.68
CA PHE A 5 -1.92 1.43 2.87
C PHE A 5 -1.64 -0.06 3.08
N PHE A 6 -1.41 -0.46 4.34
CA PHE A 6 -1.08 -1.84 4.71
C PHE A 6 -2.21 -2.85 4.53
N SER A 7 -1.86 -4.08 4.14
CA SER A 7 -2.73 -5.26 4.15
C SER A 7 -2.00 -6.46 4.74
N GLY A 8 -2.68 -7.21 5.61
CA GLY A 8 -2.22 -8.50 6.14
C GLY A 8 -3.00 -9.71 5.60
N ARG A 9 -3.91 -9.48 4.64
CA ARG A 9 -4.84 -10.51 4.13
C ARG A 9 -4.43 -11.10 2.77
N GLY A 10 -3.27 -10.70 2.25
CA GLY A 10 -2.81 -11.14 0.93
C GLY A 10 -2.51 -12.63 0.93
N ARG A 11 -3.28 -13.43 0.19
CA ARG A 11 -2.97 -14.86 -0.02
C ARG A 11 -1.93 -15.05 -1.10
N VAL A 12 -1.03 -15.99 -0.86
CA VAL A 12 -0.03 -16.44 -1.84
C VAL A 12 -0.74 -16.92 -3.10
N LYS A 13 -0.28 -16.45 -4.26
CA LYS A 13 -0.92 -16.77 -5.54
C LYS A 13 -0.42 -18.12 -6.07
N PRO A 14 -1.28 -19.15 -6.20
CA PRO A 14 -0.85 -20.48 -6.64
C PRO A 14 -0.63 -20.56 -8.16
N GLY A 15 -1.15 -19.60 -8.93
CA GLY A 15 -1.14 -19.63 -10.40
C GLY A 15 -1.40 -18.28 -11.05
N GLY A 16 -1.37 -18.26 -12.39
CA GLY A 16 -1.56 -17.07 -13.21
C GLY A 16 -0.33 -16.17 -13.29
N ARG A 17 -0.51 -14.96 -13.87
CA ARG A 17 0.56 -13.96 -14.04
C ARG A 17 1.32 -13.63 -12.76
N TRP A 18 0.64 -13.72 -11.61
CA TRP A 18 1.17 -13.35 -10.31
C TRP A 18 1.59 -14.56 -9.46
N ARG A 19 1.74 -15.74 -10.06
CA ARG A 19 2.10 -16.97 -9.35
C ARG A 19 3.38 -16.79 -8.54
N GLU A 20 3.34 -17.17 -7.27
CA GLU A 20 4.48 -17.06 -6.35
C GLU A 20 4.86 -18.44 -5.78
N ALA A 21 5.40 -19.32 -6.64
CA ALA A 21 5.77 -20.68 -6.23
C ALA A 21 7.00 -20.73 -5.30
N ALA A 22 7.80 -19.65 -5.27
CA ALA A 22 9.00 -19.53 -4.47
C ALA A 22 8.73 -19.07 -3.02
N TRP A 23 7.49 -18.72 -2.69
CA TRP A 23 7.12 -18.29 -1.34
C TRP A 23 7.06 -19.49 -0.39
N GLN A 24 7.81 -19.39 0.71
CA GLN A 24 8.01 -20.47 1.68
C GLN A 24 7.90 -19.99 3.13
N LEU A 25 7.37 -18.78 3.36
CA LEU A 25 7.31 -18.20 4.71
C LEU A 25 6.00 -18.53 5.44
N CYS A 26 4.87 -18.53 4.74
CA CYS A 26 3.53 -18.69 5.31
C CYS A 26 2.50 -18.98 4.20
N ASP A 27 1.27 -19.34 4.54
CA ASP A 27 0.13 -19.46 3.60
C ASP A 27 -0.42 -18.10 3.15
N TYR A 28 -0.12 -17.04 3.91
CA TYR A 28 -0.32 -15.64 3.53
C TYR A 28 1.01 -14.94 3.26
N TYR A 29 0.96 -13.85 2.51
CA TYR A 29 2.03 -12.86 2.51
C TYR A 29 2.11 -12.18 3.88
N LEU A 30 3.33 -11.87 4.32
CA LEU A 30 3.55 -11.07 5.52
C LEU A 30 3.00 -9.64 5.31
N PRO A 31 2.59 -8.91 6.36
CA PRO A 31 2.05 -7.56 6.23
C PRO A 31 2.91 -6.64 5.37
N TYR A 32 2.28 -5.97 4.41
CA TYR A 32 2.96 -5.09 3.47
C TYR A 32 2.05 -3.93 3.05
N ALA A 33 2.64 -2.79 2.69
CA ALA A 33 1.90 -1.70 2.07
C ALA A 33 1.54 -2.06 0.63
N LEU A 34 0.29 -1.84 0.23
CA LEU A 34 -0.15 -2.07 -1.14
C LEU A 34 0.48 -1.02 -2.07
N GLY A 35 1.06 -1.48 -3.19
CA GLY A 35 1.82 -0.66 -4.14
C GLY A 35 0.99 0.34 -4.94
N GLY A 36 1.67 1.12 -5.78
CA GLY A 36 1.14 2.38 -6.32
C GLY A 36 1.70 3.59 -5.56
N GLY A 37 2.03 3.41 -4.27
CA GLY A 37 2.95 4.28 -3.55
C GLY A 37 2.95 4.07 -2.04
N TYR A 38 4.12 4.26 -1.42
CA TYR A 38 4.34 4.27 0.03
C TYR A 38 5.62 5.04 0.32
N VAL A 39 5.82 5.44 1.57
CA VAL A 39 6.98 6.21 2.02
C VAL A 39 7.84 5.37 2.95
N LEU A 40 9.14 5.37 2.71
CA LEU A 40 10.16 4.78 3.58
C LEU A 40 11.08 5.88 4.10
N SER A 41 11.45 5.81 5.37
CA SER A 41 12.51 6.66 5.92
C SER A 41 13.88 6.24 5.38
N ALA A 42 14.79 7.22 5.30
CA ALA A 42 16.10 7.04 4.67
C ALA A 42 16.98 5.97 5.35
N ASP A 43 16.83 5.77 6.66
CA ASP A 43 17.48 4.71 7.44
C ASP A 43 17.03 3.30 7.03
N LEU A 44 15.73 3.09 6.78
CA LEU A 44 15.23 1.82 6.25
C LEU A 44 15.74 1.56 4.84
N VAL A 45 15.79 2.59 3.99
CA VAL A 45 16.39 2.50 2.65
C VAL A 45 17.87 2.12 2.75
N ARG A 46 18.60 2.75 3.68
CA ARG A 46 20.02 2.42 3.94
C ARG A 46 20.17 0.99 4.44
N TYR A 47 19.33 0.52 5.36
CA TYR A 47 19.33 -0.87 5.83
C TYR A 47 19.12 -1.85 4.66
N LEU A 48 18.08 -1.64 3.85
CA LEU A 48 17.80 -2.49 2.69
C LEU A 48 18.95 -2.52 1.70
N ARG A 49 19.60 -1.37 1.47
CA ARG A 49 20.77 -1.27 0.60
C ARG A 49 21.95 -2.09 1.12
N LEU A 50 22.24 -2.03 2.42
CA LEU A 50 23.35 -2.75 3.05
C LEU A 50 23.09 -4.26 3.13
N SER A 51 21.84 -4.65 3.37
CA SER A 51 21.45 -6.05 3.54
C SER A 51 21.10 -6.76 2.23
N ARG A 52 21.09 -6.07 1.09
CA ARG A 52 20.54 -6.53 -0.20
C ARG A 52 21.00 -7.93 -0.65
N GLU A 53 22.23 -8.33 -0.32
CA GLU A 53 22.80 -9.62 -0.76
C GLU A 53 22.21 -10.80 0.01
N TYR A 54 21.58 -10.54 1.16
CA TYR A 54 20.89 -11.54 1.98
C TYR A 54 19.37 -11.54 1.76
N LEU A 55 18.85 -10.57 1.00
CA LEU A 55 17.42 -10.40 0.80
C LEU A 55 16.96 -11.21 -0.40
N ARG A 56 16.12 -12.24 -0.16
CA ARG A 56 15.45 -12.97 -1.23
C ARG A 56 14.37 -12.09 -1.86
N ALA A 57 14.43 -11.88 -3.16
CA ALA A 57 13.33 -11.27 -3.90
C ALA A 57 12.25 -12.32 -4.24
N TRP A 58 11.00 -11.92 -4.11
CA TRP A 58 9.82 -12.62 -4.62
C TRP A 58 9.27 -11.89 -5.84
N HIS A 59 8.32 -12.50 -6.55
CA HIS A 59 7.76 -11.95 -7.79
C HIS A 59 7.11 -10.58 -7.58
N SER A 60 6.45 -10.36 -6.44
CA SER A 60 5.99 -9.02 -6.04
C SER A 60 7.05 -8.29 -5.22
N GLU A 61 7.40 -7.11 -5.69
CA GLU A 61 8.24 -6.11 -5.04
C GLU A 61 7.66 -5.62 -3.71
N ASP A 62 6.34 -5.38 -3.64
CA ASP A 62 5.70 -4.89 -2.42
C ASP A 62 5.68 -5.96 -1.33
N VAL A 63 5.38 -7.21 -1.73
CA VAL A 63 5.47 -8.39 -0.85
C VAL A 63 6.91 -8.59 -0.38
N SER A 64 7.87 -8.43 -1.28
CA SER A 64 9.29 -8.56 -0.95
C SER A 64 9.72 -7.52 0.10
N LEU A 65 9.35 -6.25 -0.10
CA LEU A 65 9.63 -5.19 0.85
C LEU A 65 9.01 -5.45 2.22
N GLY A 66 7.74 -5.87 2.26
CA GLY A 66 7.07 -6.25 3.50
C GLY A 66 7.80 -7.38 4.25
N ALA A 67 8.25 -8.40 3.53
CA ALA A 67 8.99 -9.52 4.09
C ALA A 67 10.40 -9.11 4.57
N TRP A 68 11.13 -8.28 3.82
CA TRP A 68 12.47 -7.81 4.20
C TRP A 68 12.46 -6.96 5.47
N LEU A 69 11.39 -6.19 5.68
CA LEU A 69 11.22 -5.34 6.86
C LEU A 69 10.48 -6.05 8.00
N ALA A 70 9.93 -7.25 7.79
CA ALA A 70 9.23 -8.01 8.83
C ALA A 70 10.04 -8.25 10.11
N PRO A 71 11.33 -8.65 10.05
CA PRO A 71 12.12 -8.88 11.26
C PRO A 71 12.73 -7.60 11.85
N VAL A 72 12.51 -6.45 11.21
CA VAL A 72 13.08 -5.17 11.63
C VAL A 72 12.08 -4.44 12.51
N ASP A 73 12.57 -3.84 13.59
CA ASP A 73 11.78 -2.93 14.43
C ASP A 73 11.49 -1.64 13.66
N VAL A 74 10.36 -1.64 12.94
CA VAL A 74 9.92 -0.56 12.05
C VAL A 74 8.62 0.01 12.56
N GLN A 75 8.59 1.33 12.75
CA GLN A 75 7.34 2.07 12.87
C GLN A 75 6.55 1.98 11.55
N ARG A 76 5.48 1.19 11.57
CA ARG A 76 4.56 1.01 10.44
C ARG A 76 3.35 1.91 10.65
N GLU A 77 3.07 2.76 9.68
CA GLU A 77 1.93 3.67 9.72
C GLU A 77 0.96 3.30 8.61
N HIS A 78 -0.23 2.85 9.01
CA HIS A 78 -1.33 2.62 8.07
C HIS A 78 -2.10 3.91 7.86
N ASP A 79 -2.29 4.31 6.61
CA ASP A 79 -2.98 5.56 6.30
C ASP A 79 -4.00 5.39 5.16
N PRO A 80 -5.31 5.49 5.46
CA PRO A 80 -6.40 5.41 4.49
C PRO A 80 -6.36 6.47 3.39
N ARG A 81 -5.53 7.52 3.52
CA ARG A 81 -5.32 8.54 2.50
C ARG A 81 -4.45 8.07 1.33
N PHE A 82 -3.87 6.87 1.42
CA PHE A 82 -3.15 6.19 0.34
C PHE A 82 -4.12 5.30 -0.44
N ASP A 83 -4.72 5.83 -1.51
CA ASP A 83 -5.56 5.07 -2.43
C ASP A 83 -4.70 4.23 -3.39
N THR A 84 -4.07 3.20 -2.85
CA THR A 84 -3.04 2.38 -3.52
C THR A 84 -3.45 0.92 -3.68
N GLU A 85 -4.75 0.63 -3.59
CA GLU A 85 -5.23 -0.70 -3.92
C GLU A 85 -5.17 -0.95 -5.45
N TYR A 86 -5.37 -2.22 -5.86
CA TYR A 86 -5.41 -2.60 -7.28
C TYR A 86 -6.58 -1.93 -8.06
N LYS A 87 -7.60 -1.47 -7.34
CA LYS A 87 -8.70 -0.65 -7.84
C LYS A 87 -8.86 0.54 -6.91
N SER A 88 -8.93 1.73 -7.50
CA SER A 88 -9.15 2.98 -6.77
C SER A 88 -10.44 2.95 -5.94
N ARG A 89 -10.40 3.63 -4.80
CA ARG A 89 -11.55 3.90 -3.94
C ARG A 89 -12.34 5.13 -4.39
N GLY A 90 -11.92 5.82 -5.46
CA GLY A 90 -12.57 7.00 -6.02
C GLY A 90 -11.71 8.24 -5.89
N CYS A 91 -12.31 9.38 -5.58
CA CYS A 91 -11.59 10.64 -5.37
C CYS A 91 -12.00 11.27 -4.03
N SER A 92 -11.02 11.58 -3.19
CA SER A 92 -11.19 12.43 -2.01
C SER A 92 -10.08 13.47 -1.94
N ASN A 93 -10.44 14.68 -1.52
CA ASN A 93 -9.52 15.78 -1.23
C ASN A 93 -8.57 15.47 -0.07
N GLN A 94 -8.85 14.43 0.71
CA GLN A 94 -7.97 13.96 1.79
C GLN A 94 -6.83 13.05 1.28
N TYR A 95 -6.91 12.56 0.03
CA TYR A 95 -5.92 11.62 -0.48
C TYR A 95 -4.54 12.26 -0.66
N LEU A 96 -3.50 11.51 -0.28
CA LEU A 96 -2.09 11.87 -0.43
C LEU A 96 -1.47 11.20 -1.65
N VAL A 97 -1.82 9.94 -1.88
CA VAL A 97 -1.33 9.12 -3.00
C VAL A 97 -2.54 8.43 -3.62
N THR A 98 -2.66 8.48 -4.94
CA THR A 98 -3.79 7.88 -5.67
C THR A 98 -3.32 7.02 -6.82
N HIS A 99 -3.86 5.81 -6.92
CA HIS A 99 -3.56 4.84 -7.97
C HIS A 99 -4.83 4.09 -8.40
N LYS A 100 -5.04 3.78 -9.68
CA LYS A 100 -4.25 4.15 -10.87
C LYS A 100 -4.68 5.51 -11.41
N GLN A 101 -3.78 6.22 -12.05
CA GLN A 101 -4.04 7.52 -12.66
C GLN A 101 -3.62 7.49 -14.13
N SER A 102 -4.50 7.95 -15.01
CA SER A 102 -4.15 8.28 -16.39
C SER A 102 -3.45 9.63 -16.47
N LEU A 103 -2.92 9.97 -17.65
CA LEU A 103 -2.36 11.30 -17.91
C LEU A 103 -3.39 12.39 -17.64
N ASP A 104 -4.62 12.20 -18.13
CA ASP A 104 -5.70 13.17 -17.99
C ASP A 104 -6.12 13.34 -16.53
N ASP A 105 -6.21 12.25 -15.76
CA ASP A 105 -6.50 12.33 -14.31
C ASP A 105 -5.45 13.16 -13.57
N MET A 106 -4.15 12.95 -13.88
CA MET A 106 -3.05 13.69 -13.26
C MET A 106 -3.09 15.17 -13.61
N LEU A 107 -3.36 15.50 -14.88
CA LEU A 107 -3.49 16.89 -15.34
C LEU A 107 -4.70 17.58 -14.71
N GLU A 108 -5.85 16.91 -14.65
CA GLU A 108 -7.07 17.44 -14.03
C GLU A 108 -6.86 17.70 -12.53
N LYS A 109 -6.27 16.76 -11.81
CA LYS A 109 -5.93 16.91 -10.39
C LYS A 109 -4.96 18.07 -10.17
N HIS A 110 -3.90 18.17 -10.96
CA HIS A 110 -2.95 19.26 -10.85
C HIS A 110 -3.60 20.62 -11.11
N GLN A 111 -4.45 20.73 -12.13
CA GLN A 111 -5.19 21.95 -12.43
C GLN A 111 -6.16 22.32 -11.30
N THR A 112 -6.90 21.35 -10.76
CA THR A 112 -7.87 21.58 -9.68
C THR A 112 -7.15 21.99 -8.39
N LEU A 113 -6.03 21.35 -8.05
CA LEU A 113 -5.20 21.75 -6.90
C LEU A 113 -4.67 23.18 -7.06
N THR A 114 -4.17 23.53 -8.24
CA THR A 114 -3.58 24.85 -8.50
C THR A 114 -4.64 25.95 -8.49
N ARG A 115 -5.85 25.69 -8.99
CA ARG A 115 -6.91 26.71 -9.14
C ARG A 115 -7.80 26.84 -7.91
N GLU A 116 -8.11 25.72 -7.27
CA GLU A 116 -9.18 25.62 -6.27
C GLU A 116 -8.67 25.11 -4.92
N GLY A 117 -7.40 24.69 -4.82
CA GLY A 117 -6.81 24.17 -3.59
C GLY A 117 -7.34 22.79 -3.18
N ARG A 118 -8.03 22.08 -4.08
CA ARG A 118 -8.63 20.76 -3.83
C ARG A 118 -8.27 19.76 -4.91
N LEU A 119 -8.20 18.47 -4.56
CA LEU A 119 -7.75 17.41 -5.47
C LEU A 119 -8.83 17.05 -6.51
N CYS A 120 -10.08 16.93 -6.05
CA CYS A 120 -11.17 16.36 -6.81
C CYS A 120 -12.11 17.45 -7.29
N ARG A 121 -12.56 17.39 -8.55
CA ARG A 121 -13.69 18.20 -9.03
C ARG A 121 -15.00 17.88 -8.31
N GLN A 122 -15.19 16.60 -8.00
CA GLN A 122 -16.23 16.11 -7.12
C GLN A 122 -15.67 14.91 -6.37
N GLU A 123 -15.89 14.86 -5.06
CA GLU A 123 -15.51 13.68 -4.27
C GLU A 123 -16.48 12.54 -4.59
N VAL A 124 -15.92 11.35 -4.76
CA VAL A 124 -16.68 10.14 -5.07
C VAL A 124 -16.05 8.97 -4.33
N GLN A 125 -16.88 8.17 -3.67
CA GLN A 125 -16.47 6.91 -3.07
C GLN A 125 -16.98 5.75 -3.91
N LEU A 126 -16.04 5.01 -4.52
CA LEU A 126 -16.33 3.82 -5.32
C LEU A 126 -16.17 2.53 -4.52
N ARG A 127 -15.39 2.57 -3.43
CA ARG A 127 -15.10 1.41 -2.57
C ARG A 127 -14.88 1.84 -1.12
N LEU A 128 -15.20 0.94 -0.19
CA LEU A 128 -14.91 1.08 1.23
C LEU A 128 -13.41 1.02 1.51
N SER A 129 -12.94 1.79 2.49
CA SER A 129 -11.56 1.76 3.01
C SER A 129 -11.50 0.92 4.30
N TYR A 130 -10.39 0.91 5.02
CA TYR A 130 -10.29 0.33 6.37
C TYR A 130 -9.16 1.00 7.14
N VAL A 131 -9.17 0.83 8.46
CA VAL A 131 -8.01 1.10 9.33
C VAL A 131 -7.39 -0.24 9.69
N TYR A 132 -6.07 -0.35 9.57
CA TYR A 132 -5.36 -1.57 9.95
C TYR A 132 -5.36 -1.75 11.47
N ASP A 133 -5.96 -2.83 11.94
CA ASP A 133 -5.96 -3.24 13.34
C ASP A 133 -4.66 -4.00 13.66
N TRP A 134 -3.72 -3.32 14.30
CA TRP A 134 -2.44 -3.87 14.73
C TRP A 134 -2.55 -4.81 15.94
N SER A 135 -3.70 -4.84 16.63
CA SER A 135 -3.94 -5.71 17.78
C SER A 135 -4.45 -7.10 17.37
N ALA A 136 -4.96 -7.22 16.14
CA ALA A 136 -5.45 -8.46 15.56
C ALA A 136 -4.36 -9.19 14.76
N PRO A 137 -4.51 -10.51 14.53
CA PRO A 137 -3.68 -11.21 13.56
C PRO A 137 -3.75 -10.54 12.18
N PRO A 138 -2.66 -10.53 11.39
CA PRO A 138 -2.62 -9.91 10.06
C PRO A 138 -3.77 -10.31 9.13
N SER A 139 -4.21 -11.56 9.19
CA SER A 139 -5.33 -12.07 8.37
C SER A 139 -6.69 -11.47 8.73
N GLN A 140 -6.80 -10.79 9.87
CA GLN A 140 -8.02 -10.19 10.42
C GLN A 140 -7.95 -8.65 10.54
N CYS A 141 -6.81 -8.03 10.18
CA CYS A 141 -6.52 -6.59 10.37
C CYS A 141 -7.53 -5.58 9.82
N CYS A 142 -8.29 -5.95 8.79
CA CYS A 142 -8.66 -4.98 7.77
C CYS A 142 -10.18 -4.96 7.49
N GLN A 143 -10.98 -4.73 8.52
CA GLN A 143 -12.44 -4.62 8.40
C GLN A 143 -12.83 -3.34 7.64
N ARG A 144 -13.58 -3.49 6.54
CA ARG A 144 -13.89 -2.36 5.65
C ARG A 144 -14.99 -1.47 6.22
N LYS A 145 -14.80 -0.15 6.09
CA LYS A 145 -15.67 0.93 6.57
C LYS A 145 -15.83 2.01 5.50
N GLU A 146 -16.89 2.81 5.62
CA GLU A 146 -17.18 3.93 4.72
C GLU A 146 -16.19 5.09 4.91
N GLY A 147 -16.04 5.92 3.87
CA GLY A 147 -15.13 7.07 3.85
C GLY A 147 -13.64 6.76 3.82
N VAL A 148 -12.88 7.78 4.21
CA VAL A 148 -11.45 7.72 4.58
C VAL A 148 -11.42 7.76 6.12
N PRO A 149 -11.52 6.60 6.79
CA PRO A 149 -11.68 6.51 8.24
C PRO A 149 -10.41 6.89 9.01
#